data_AF-A0A9K3GTN6-F1
#
_entry.id   AF-A0A9K3GTN6-F1
#
_cell.length_a   1.000
_cell.length_b   1.000
_cell.length_c   1.000
_cell.angle_alpha   90.00
_cell.angle_beta   90.00
_cell.angle_gamma   90.00
#
_symmetry.space_group_name_H-M   'P 1'
#
loop_
_entity.id
_entity.type
_entity.pdbx_description
1 polymer ?
#
loop_
_entity_poly.entity_id
_entity_poly.type
_entity_poly.pdbx_seq_one_letter_code
_entity_poly.pdbx_strand_id
1 'polypeptide(L)'
;MPHSWSNYLSNCCDSDGDSRVGKYGCVPLLIAMLEGKSVEEKQAAAKALSTILVCSGNRRIYRKEQRGITSAVQLLDPTILNLDKKYPVSILMSLTHSKECRKQIVDSGGLVYLQKLVETEVDGAKKLHETISHGNLWGVFARR
;
A
#
# COMPACT_ATOMS: atom_id res chain seq x y z
N MET A 1 -7.04 23.11 -12.71
CA MET A 1 -5.69 22.92 -13.28
C MET A 1 -5.10 21.61 -12.77
N PRO A 2 -5.31 20.44 -13.42
CA PRO A 2 -4.92 19.15 -12.85
C PRO A 2 -3.92 18.38 -13.74
N HIS A 3 -2.67 18.82 -13.92
CA HIS A 3 -1.71 18.08 -14.78
C HIS A 3 -0.23 18.05 -14.36
N SER A 4 0.14 18.39 -13.12
CA SER A 4 1.58 18.42 -12.75
C SER A 4 1.91 17.78 -11.40
N TRP A 5 1.29 16.64 -11.08
CA TRP A 5 1.65 15.86 -9.88
C TRP A 5 2.34 14.54 -10.27
N SER A 6 1.95 13.93 -11.41
CA SER A 6 2.58 12.69 -11.90
C SER A 6 4.06 12.85 -12.24
N ASN A 7 4.48 13.99 -12.80
CA ASN A 7 5.88 14.21 -13.15
C ASN A 7 6.78 14.45 -11.93
N TYR A 8 6.27 15.03 -10.85
CA TYR A 8 7.02 15.18 -9.60
C TYR A 8 7.22 13.85 -8.88
N LEU A 9 6.24 12.94 -8.92
CA LEU A 9 6.35 11.62 -8.31
C LEU A 9 7.28 10.67 -9.09
N SER A 10 7.35 10.82 -10.42
CA SER A 10 8.24 10.01 -11.27
C SER A 10 9.73 10.31 -11.06
N ASN A 11 10.08 11.52 -10.60
CA ASN A 11 11.47 11.91 -10.34
C ASN A 11 12.01 11.42 -8.97
N CYS A 12 11.18 10.80 -8.13
CA CYS A 12 11.62 10.27 -6.83
C CYS A 12 12.43 8.95 -6.94
N CYS A 13 12.53 8.33 -8.11
CA CYS A 13 13.25 7.07 -8.26
C CYS A 13 14.76 7.23 -8.55
N ASP A 14 15.27 8.43 -8.85
CA ASP A 14 16.65 8.61 -9.37
C ASP A 14 17.48 9.75 -8.74
N SER A 15 17.25 10.19 -7.51
CA SER A 15 18.11 11.24 -6.93
C SER A 15 18.59 10.93 -5.51
N ASP A 16 19.78 10.33 -5.45
CA ASP A 16 20.73 10.67 -4.40
C ASP A 16 20.93 12.19 -4.43
N GLY A 17 20.53 12.87 -3.35
CA GLY A 17 20.94 14.24 -3.08
C GLY A 17 20.05 15.34 -3.65
N ASP A 18 19.50 16.12 -2.72
CA ASP A 18 19.16 17.53 -2.87
C ASP A 18 17.95 17.92 -3.73
N SER A 19 16.75 17.80 -3.14
CA SER A 19 15.60 18.60 -3.56
C SER A 19 14.56 18.73 -2.44
N ARG A 20 14.88 19.47 -1.37
CA ARG A 20 13.96 20.00 -0.32
C ARG A 20 13.04 18.99 0.42
N VAL A 21 12.92 17.74 -0.02
CA VAL A 21 12.38 16.56 0.65
C VAL A 21 13.54 15.99 1.48
N GLY A 22 13.95 16.77 2.48
CA GLY A 22 15.15 16.51 3.26
C GLY A 22 15.06 15.21 4.05
N LYS A 23 16.08 14.35 3.94
CA LYS A 23 16.45 13.23 4.83
C LYS A 23 15.42 12.11 5.08
N TYR A 24 14.13 12.37 4.86
CA TYR A 24 12.99 11.46 4.92
C TYR A 24 12.40 11.47 3.52
N GLY A 25 12.58 10.41 2.75
CA GLY A 25 12.06 10.34 1.38
C GLY A 25 10.55 10.61 1.30
N CYS A 26 10.01 10.73 0.09
CA CYS A 26 8.57 10.95 -0.12
C CYS A 26 7.68 9.88 0.54
N VAL A 27 8.19 8.65 0.72
CA VAL A 27 7.45 7.50 1.25
C VAL A 27 6.95 7.69 2.71
N PRO A 28 7.80 7.98 3.72
CA PRO A 28 7.33 8.26 5.09
C PRO A 28 6.26 9.36 5.18
N LEU A 29 6.42 10.45 4.42
CA LEU A 29 5.45 11.55 4.39
C LEU A 29 4.10 11.09 3.84
N LEU A 30 4.10 10.33 2.75
CA LEU A 30 2.87 9.77 2.19
C LEU A 30 2.20 8.78 3.14
N ILE A 31 2.96 7.98 3.90
CA ILE A 31 2.40 7.09 4.92
C ILE A 31 1.72 7.89 6.04
N ALA A 32 2.35 8.96 6.53
CA ALA A 32 1.73 9.84 7.52
C ALA A 32 0.42 10.45 6.99
N MET A 33 0.33 10.77 5.70
CA MET A 33 -0.91 11.24 5.08
C MET A 33 -2.00 10.17 4.99
N LEU A 34 -1.67 8.86 4.95
CA LEU A 34 -2.68 7.79 5.05
C LEU A 34 -3.36 7.78 6.44
N GLU A 35 -2.66 8.23 7.47
CA GLU A 35 -3.19 8.41 8.83
C GLU A 35 -3.89 9.77 9.02
N GLY A 36 -4.00 10.58 7.96
CA GLY A 36 -4.65 11.89 7.98
C GLY A 36 -6.13 11.84 8.36
N LYS A 37 -6.76 13.00 8.56
CA LYS A 37 -8.17 13.07 8.95
C LYS A 37 -9.10 13.13 7.74
N SER A 38 -8.66 13.76 6.65
CA SER A 38 -9.46 13.91 5.44
C SER A 38 -9.35 12.67 4.54
N VAL A 39 -10.47 12.26 3.95
CA VAL A 39 -10.50 11.16 2.97
C VAL A 39 -9.74 11.55 1.71
N GLU A 40 -9.79 12.82 1.34
CA GLU A 40 -9.09 13.39 0.19
C GLU A 40 -7.57 13.27 0.37
N GLU A 41 -7.05 13.58 1.56
CA GLU A 41 -5.64 13.40 1.91
C GLU A 41 -5.22 11.94 1.79
N LYS A 42 -6.01 11.03 2.38
CA LYS A 42 -5.78 9.57 2.31
C LYS A 42 -5.78 9.06 0.88
N GLN A 43 -6.74 9.51 0.07
CA GLN A 43 -6.86 9.09 -1.32
C GLN A 43 -5.70 9.62 -2.17
N ALA A 44 -5.31 10.88 -2.00
CA ALA A 44 -4.17 11.46 -2.69
C ALA A 44 -2.87 10.70 -2.35
N ALA A 45 -2.67 10.39 -1.07
CA ALA A 45 -1.53 9.62 -0.59
C ALA A 45 -1.54 8.18 -1.13
N ALA A 46 -2.69 7.49 -1.08
CA ALA A 46 -2.81 6.13 -1.58
C ALA A 46 -2.55 6.05 -3.09
N LYS A 47 -3.06 7.02 -3.86
CA LYS A 47 -2.80 7.12 -5.29
C LYS A 47 -1.31 7.33 -5.58
N ALA A 48 -0.66 8.26 -4.88
CA ALA A 48 0.77 8.53 -5.04
C ALA A 48 1.61 7.29 -4.69
N LEU A 49 1.34 6.65 -3.55
CA LEU A 49 2.02 5.42 -3.12
C LEU A 49 1.85 4.28 -4.12
N SER A 50 0.64 4.07 -4.64
CA SER A 50 0.39 3.03 -5.65
C SER A 50 1.22 3.20 -6.92
N THR A 51 1.64 4.44 -7.22
CA THR A 51 2.48 4.77 -8.38
C THR A 51 3.97 4.60 -8.07
N ILE A 52 4.45 5.12 -6.93
CA ILE A 52 5.89 5.13 -6.62
C ILE A 52 6.40 3.77 -6.11
N LEU A 53 5.52 2.89 -5.62
CA LEU A 53 5.87 1.54 -5.15
C LEU A 53 6.14 0.56 -6.30
N VAL A 54 6.05 0.99 -7.56
CA VAL A 54 6.59 0.25 -8.71
C VAL A 54 8.12 0.17 -8.66
N CYS A 55 8.80 1.14 -8.02
CA CYS A 55 10.25 1.11 -7.79
C CYS A 55 10.61 0.26 -6.55
N SER A 56 11.58 -0.65 -6.69
CA SER A 56 12.01 -1.56 -5.62
C SER A 56 12.63 -0.86 -4.41
N GLY A 57 13.33 0.27 -4.63
CA GLY A 57 13.87 1.13 -3.58
C GLY A 57 12.78 1.69 -2.66
N ASN A 58 11.72 2.25 -3.25
CA ASN A 58 10.57 2.78 -2.52
C ASN A 58 9.83 1.68 -1.74
N ARG A 59 9.68 0.47 -2.32
CA ARG A 59 9.13 -0.68 -1.58
C ARG A 59 9.98 -1.05 -0.37
N ARG A 60 11.31 -0.93 -0.45
CA ARG A 60 12.20 -1.22 0.68
C ARG A 60 12.04 -0.17 1.79
N ILE A 61 11.88 1.10 1.44
CA ILE A 61 11.63 2.17 2.40
C ILE A 61 10.26 1.98 3.06
N TYR A 62 9.21 1.76 2.26
CA TYR A 62 7.84 1.56 2.76
C TYR A 62 7.76 0.40 3.78
N ARG A 63 8.44 -0.71 3.50
CA ARG A 63 8.45 -1.88 4.41
C ARG A 63 9.14 -1.63 5.75
N LYS A 64 10.00 -0.62 5.85
CA LYS A 64 10.67 -0.26 7.11
C LYS A 64 9.77 0.59 8.00
N GLU A 65 8.75 1.23 7.42
CA GLU A 65 7.80 2.05 8.16
C GLU A 65 6.83 1.16 8.91
N GLN A 66 6.89 1.19 10.24
CA GLN A 66 6.14 0.32 11.14
C GLN A 66 4.63 0.35 10.87
N ARG A 67 4.09 1.50 10.48
CA ARG A 67 2.65 1.71 10.30
C ARG A 67 2.16 1.56 8.87
N GLY A 68 3.06 1.56 7.88
CA GLY A 68 2.68 1.64 6.47
C GLY A 68 1.66 0.57 6.06
N ILE A 69 1.99 -0.69 6.36
CA ILE A 69 1.12 -1.83 6.01
C ILE A 69 -0.23 -1.75 6.73
N THR A 70 -0.23 -1.51 8.04
CA THR A 70 -1.46 -1.40 8.84
C THR A 70 -2.35 -0.27 8.34
N SER A 71 -1.76 0.91 8.06
CA SER A 71 -2.50 2.05 7.51
C SER A 71 -3.11 1.72 6.14
N ALA A 72 -2.37 1.07 5.25
CA ALA A 72 -2.91 0.64 3.95
C ALA A 72 -4.03 -0.40 4.07
N VAL A 73 -3.94 -1.32 5.04
CA VAL A 73 -5.01 -2.28 5.34
C VAL A 73 -6.27 -1.58 5.84
N GLN A 74 -6.15 -0.61 6.74
CA GLN A 74 -7.29 0.14 7.24
C GLN A 74 -8.04 0.90 6.13
N LEU A 75 -7.34 1.34 5.07
CA LEU A 75 -7.99 1.98 3.93
C LEU A 75 -8.87 1.02 3.10
N LEU A 76 -8.68 -0.30 3.23
CA LEU A 76 -9.56 -1.29 2.63
C LEU A 76 -10.94 -1.35 3.30
N ASP A 77 -11.10 -0.74 4.48
CA ASP A 77 -12.36 -0.76 5.21
C ASP A 77 -13.49 -0.19 4.32
N PRO A 78 -14.54 -0.97 4.01
CA PRO A 78 -15.62 -0.54 3.14
C PRO A 78 -16.46 0.60 3.75
N THR A 79 -16.35 0.85 5.05
CA THR A 79 -17.01 1.97 5.72
C THR A 79 -16.39 3.33 5.37
N ILE A 80 -15.13 3.35 4.90
CA ILE A 80 -14.49 4.57 4.40
C ILE A 80 -15.00 4.83 2.99
N LEU A 81 -16.04 5.66 2.91
CA LEU A 81 -16.64 6.15 1.66
C LEU A 81 -15.71 7.13 0.95
N ASN A 82 -15.96 7.37 -0.35
CA ASN A 82 -15.22 8.31 -1.19
C ASN A 82 -13.71 8.02 -1.33
N LEU A 83 -13.27 6.80 -1.00
CA LEU A 83 -11.92 6.32 -1.21
C LEU A 83 -11.92 5.18 -2.23
N ASP A 84 -11.22 5.38 -3.34
CA ASP A 84 -11.05 4.35 -4.36
C ASP A 84 -10.11 3.22 -3.86
N LYS A 85 -10.73 2.07 -3.58
CA LYS A 85 -10.08 0.92 -2.91
C LYS A 85 -9.04 0.24 -3.79
N LYS A 86 -9.00 0.50 -5.10
CA LYS A 86 -7.97 -0.06 -5.97
C LYS A 86 -6.56 0.42 -5.61
N TYR A 87 -6.44 1.63 -5.05
CA TYR A 87 -5.15 2.19 -4.66
C TYR A 87 -4.52 1.46 -3.46
N PRO A 88 -5.20 1.30 -2.30
CA PRO A 88 -4.66 0.50 -1.20
C PRO A 88 -4.47 -0.97 -1.60
N VAL A 89 -5.34 -1.55 -2.44
CA VAL A 89 -5.12 -2.90 -3.00
C VAL A 89 -3.80 -2.97 -3.77
N SER A 90 -3.54 -2.01 -4.67
CA SER A 90 -2.29 -1.96 -5.46
C SER A 90 -1.03 -1.79 -4.57
N ILE A 91 -1.11 -0.94 -3.54
CA ILE A 91 -0.05 -0.77 -2.54
C ILE A 91 0.28 -2.11 -1.88
N LEU A 92 -0.73 -2.77 -1.31
CA LEU A 92 -0.54 -4.03 -0.60
C LEU A 92 -0.04 -5.12 -1.53
N MET A 93 -0.54 -5.16 -2.78
CA MET A 93 -0.09 -6.10 -3.79
C MET A 93 1.41 -6.00 -4.04
N SER A 94 1.94 -4.78 -4.13
CA SER A 94 3.37 -4.50 -4.30
C SER A 94 4.23 -5.00 -3.14
N LEU A 95 3.66 -5.25 -1.96
CA LEU A 95 4.37 -5.68 -0.75
C LEU A 95 4.30 -7.19 -0.51
N THR A 96 3.42 -7.91 -1.20
CA THR A 96 3.19 -9.35 -0.99
C THR A 96 4.39 -10.26 -1.25
N HIS A 97 5.42 -9.78 -1.95
CA HIS A 97 6.69 -10.52 -2.10
C HIS A 97 7.37 -10.82 -0.76
N SER A 98 7.12 -10.01 0.27
CA SER A 98 7.66 -10.21 1.61
C SER A 98 6.73 -11.06 2.47
N LYS A 99 7.24 -12.18 3.01
CA LYS A 99 6.47 -13.05 3.92
C LYS A 99 5.96 -12.29 5.14
N GLU A 100 6.83 -11.46 5.72
CA GLU A 100 6.50 -10.63 6.89
C GLU A 100 5.37 -9.65 6.58
N CYS A 101 5.39 -9.03 5.39
CA CYS A 101 4.33 -8.09 5.00
C CYS A 101 3.00 -8.81 4.81
N ARG A 102 2.99 -10.00 4.19
CA ARG A 102 1.75 -10.79 4.08
C ARG A 102 1.19 -11.14 5.46
N LYS A 103 2.03 -11.53 6.40
CA LYS A 103 1.62 -11.82 7.78
C LYS A 103 1.00 -10.58 8.43
N GLN A 104 1.66 -9.42 8.36
CA GLN A 104 1.13 -8.17 8.91
C GLN A 104 -0.22 -7.78 8.29
N ILE A 105 -0.42 -8.01 6.99
CA ILE A 105 -1.71 -7.76 6.33
C ILE A 105 -2.80 -8.63 6.96
N VAL A 106 -2.51 -9.91 7.21
CA VAL A 106 -3.46 -10.84 7.85
C VAL A 106 -3.72 -10.47 9.30
N ASP A 107 -2.67 -10.19 10.08
CA ASP A 107 -2.77 -9.81 11.49
C ASP A 107 -3.56 -8.49 11.67
N SER A 108 -3.56 -7.62 10.66
CA SER A 108 -4.34 -6.38 10.64
C SER A 108 -5.78 -6.57 10.15
N GLY A 109 -6.23 -7.81 9.92
CA GLY A 109 -7.59 -8.11 9.46
C GLY A 109 -7.82 -7.94 7.94
N GLY A 110 -6.75 -7.82 7.15
CA GLY A 110 -6.83 -7.52 5.72
C GLY A 110 -7.64 -8.51 4.90
N LEU A 111 -7.63 -9.81 5.26
CA LEU A 111 -8.44 -10.82 4.55
C LEU A 111 -9.94 -10.56 4.67
N VAL A 112 -10.41 -10.08 5.82
CA VAL A 112 -11.84 -9.78 6.05
C VAL A 112 -12.29 -8.63 5.17
N TYR A 113 -11.49 -7.58 5.06
CA TYR A 113 -11.78 -6.47 4.17
C TYR A 113 -11.72 -6.90 2.71
N LEU A 114 -10.69 -7.66 2.32
CA LEU A 114 -10.52 -8.13 0.94
C LEU A 114 -11.67 -9.03 0.49
N GLN A 115 -12.20 -9.90 1.35
CA GLN A 115 -13.37 -10.71 1.02
C GLN A 115 -14.56 -9.85 0.60
N LYS A 116 -14.87 -8.80 1.36
CA LYS A 116 -15.94 -7.85 1.01
C LYS A 116 -15.63 -7.10 -0.30
N LEU A 117 -14.38 -6.69 -0.50
CA LEU A 117 -13.97 -5.99 -1.73
C LEU A 117 -14.05 -6.89 -2.98
N VAL A 118 -13.86 -8.21 -2.81
CA VAL A 118 -14.07 -9.20 -3.89
C VAL A 118 -15.55 -9.31 -4.25
N GLU A 119 -16.44 -9.31 -3.26
CA GLU A 119 -17.90 -9.33 -3.50
C GLU A 119 -18.37 -8.07 -4.25
N THR A 120 -17.72 -6.92 -4.01
CA THR A 120 -17.98 -5.66 -4.72
C THR A 120 -17.12 -5.48 -5.99
N GLU A 121 -16.43 -6.52 -6.44
CA GLU A 121 -15.62 -6.53 -7.67
C GLU A 121 -14.56 -5.41 -7.78
N VAL A 122 -13.91 -5.06 -6.68
CA VAL A 122 -12.82 -4.06 -6.71
C VAL A 122 -11.60 -4.61 -7.44
N ASP A 123 -11.07 -3.79 -8.35
CA ASP A 123 -9.88 -4.11 -9.14
C ASP A 123 -8.71 -4.63 -8.29
N GLY A 124 -8.24 -5.83 -8.64
CA GLY A 124 -7.10 -6.48 -7.99
C GLY A 124 -7.40 -7.10 -6.62
N ALA A 125 -8.58 -6.90 -6.03
CA ALA A 125 -8.90 -7.41 -4.69
C ALA A 125 -8.85 -8.94 -4.64
N LYS A 126 -9.42 -9.62 -5.66
CA LYS A 126 -9.40 -11.08 -5.77
C LYS A 126 -7.99 -11.66 -5.83
N LYS A 127 -7.15 -11.08 -6.69
CA LYS A 127 -5.75 -11.49 -6.85
C LYS A 127 -4.95 -11.29 -5.56
N LEU A 128 -5.16 -10.16 -4.88
CA LEU A 128 -4.51 -9.88 -3.61
C LEU A 128 -4.95 -10.86 -2.52
N HIS A 129 -6.24 -11.12 -2.41
CA HIS A 129 -6.82 -12.09 -1.48
C HIS A 129 -6.21 -13.48 -1.66
N GLU A 130 -6.21 -13.99 -2.91
CA GLU A 130 -5.61 -15.29 -3.24
C GLU A 130 -4.11 -15.30 -2.90
N THR A 131 -3.35 -14.28 -3.29
CA THR A 131 -1.90 -14.21 -3.05
C THR A 131 -1.56 -14.28 -1.55
N ILE A 132 -2.33 -13.59 -0.71
CA ILE A 132 -2.10 -13.58 0.75
C ILE A 132 -2.55 -14.90 1.37
N SER A 133 -3.71 -15.43 0.96
CA SER A 133 -4.25 -16.71 1.44
C SER A 133 -3.32 -17.88 1.12
N HIS A 134 -2.89 -18.01 -0.14
CA HIS A 134 -1.97 -19.06 -0.57
C HIS A 134 -0.56 -18.91 0.01
N GLY A 135 -0.14 -17.67 0.29
CA GLY A 135 1.16 -17.37 0.91
C GLY A 135 1.28 -17.87 2.35
N ASN A 136 0.16 -18.10 3.06
CA ASN A 136 0.12 -18.67 4.41
C ASN A 136 0.08 -20.21 4.42
N LEU A 137 -0.46 -20.83 3.37
CA LEU A 137 -0.56 -22.30 3.27
C LEU A 137 0.82 -22.98 3.20
N TRP A 138 1.81 -22.36 2.57
CA TRP A 138 3.17 -22.93 2.46
C TRP A 138 3.97 -22.95 3.78
N GLY A 139 3.60 -22.12 4.77
CA GLY A 139 4.27 -22.13 6.08
C GLY A 139 3.93 -23.37 6.92
N VAL A 140 2.77 -23.99 6.66
CA VAL A 140 2.30 -25.17 7.40
C VAL A 140 2.94 -26.46 6.85
N PHE A 141 3.28 -26.49 5.55
CA PHE A 141 3.91 -27.65 4.93
C PHE A 141 5.45 -27.63 4.93
N ALA A 142 6.09 -26.52 5.32
CA ALA A 142 7.55 -26.41 5.36
C ALA A 142 8.20 -26.97 6.65
N ARG A 143 7.45 -27.72 7.47
CA ARG A 143 7.99 -28.51 8.59
C ARG A 143 7.83 -30.00 8.29
N ARG A 144 8.82 -30.57 7.59
CA ARG A 144 9.12 -32.01 7.64
C ARG A 144 10.58 -32.25 7.30
#